data_AF-A0A954P693-F1
#
_entry.id   AF-A0A954P693-F1
#
_cell.length_a   1.000
_cell.length_b   1.000
_cell.length_c   1.000
_cell.angle_alpha   90.00
_cell.angle_beta   90.00
_cell.angle_gamma   90.00
#
_symmetry.space_group_name_H-M   'P 1'
#
loop_
_entity.id
_entity.type
_entity.pdbx_description
1 polymer ?
#
loop_
_entity_poly.entity_id
_entity_poly.type
_entity_poly.pdbx_seq_one_letter_code
_entity_poly.pdbx_strand_id
1 'polypeptide(L)' 'LIPERGATLGNFGAASITAGEAWVTVNEGIWDDSARQRGATGALWIARVRWSKPDQQLRKADKGN' A
#
# COMPACT_ATOMS: atom_id res chain seq x y z
N LEU A 1 -3.88 1.65 -7.62
CA LEU A 1 -4.34 2.00 -6.26
C LEU A 1 -3.68 3.28 -5.78
N ILE A 2 -2.34 3.37 -5.80
CA ILE A 2 -1.63 4.63 -5.56
C ILE A 2 -1.36 5.32 -6.91
N PRO A 3 -1.63 6.63 -7.03
CA PRO A 3 -1.36 7.36 -8.25
C PRO A 3 0.14 7.57 -8.47
N GLU A 4 0.60 7.41 -9.70
CA GLU A 4 1.96 7.75 -10.10
C GLU A 4 2.01 9.24 -10.46
N ARG A 5 2.82 10.01 -9.72
CA ARG A 5 2.94 11.48 -9.89
C ARG A 5 4.40 11.92 -10.02
N GLY A 6 5.25 11.07 -10.59
CA GLY A 6 6.68 11.38 -10.76
C GLY A 6 7.53 11.31 -9.49
N ALA A 7 6.93 10.98 -8.35
CA ALA A 7 7.64 10.65 -7.11
C ALA A 7 8.17 9.21 -7.18
N THR A 8 9.41 8.98 -6.77
CA THR A 8 9.90 7.62 -6.56
C THR A 8 9.17 7.03 -5.36
N LEU A 9 8.54 5.88 -5.57
CA LEU A 9 7.93 5.09 -4.50
C LEU A 9 8.94 4.03 -4.07
N GLY A 10 9.30 4.04 -2.78
CA GLY A 10 10.27 3.13 -2.20
C GLY A 10 9.67 1.77 -1.83
N ASN A 11 10.28 1.12 -0.84
CA ASN A 11 9.72 -0.08 -0.23
C ASN A 11 8.29 0.19 0.24
N PHE A 12 7.42 -0.80 0.04
CA PHE A 12 6.03 -0.74 0.46
C PHE A 12 5.73 -1.82 1.48
N GLY A 13 4.78 -1.54 2.37
CA GLY A 13 4.17 -2.53 3.24
C GLY A 13 2.91 -3.07 2.59
N ALA A 14 2.67 -4.37 2.70
CA ALA A 14 1.39 -4.97 2.35
C ALA A 14 1.02 -6.00 3.42
N ALA A 15 -0.22 -5.91 3.91
CA ALA A 15 -0.72 -6.84 4.91
C ALA A 15 -2.20 -7.11 4.69
N SER A 16 -2.60 -8.38 4.83
CA SER A 16 -4.00 -8.73 4.97
C SER A 16 -4.50 -8.23 6.34
N ILE A 17 -5.58 -7.46 6.35
CA ILE A 17 -6.17 -6.88 7.56
C ILE A 17 -7.36 -7.72 8.03
N THR A 18 -8.17 -8.19 7.07
CA THR A 18 -9.20 -9.19 7.28
C THR A 18 -9.20 -10.15 6.10
N ALA A 19 -9.96 -11.24 6.17
CA ALA A 19 -10.13 -12.12 5.01
C ALA A 19 -10.65 -11.38 3.76
N GLY A 20 -11.43 -10.30 3.90
CA GLY A 20 -11.99 -9.54 2.77
C GLY A 20 -11.12 -8.36 2.30
N GLU A 21 -10.04 -8.04 3.01
CA GLU A 21 -9.37 -6.76 2.86
C GLU A 21 -7.86 -6.83 3.14
N ALA A 22 -7.08 -6.19 2.28
CA ALA A 22 -5.65 -5.99 2.49
C ALA A 22 -5.29 -4.51 2.30
N TRP A 23 -4.30 -4.04 3.03
CA TRP A 23 -3.82 -2.66 2.93
C TRP A 23 -2.41 -2.66 2.34
N VAL A 24 -2.15 -1.65 1.50
CA VAL A 24 -0.83 -1.34 0.97
C VAL A 24 -0.44 0.05 1.43
N THR A 25 0.75 0.19 2.01
CA THR A 25 1.31 1.47 2.44
C THR A 25 2.62 1.75 1.71
N VAL A 26 2.82 3.00 1.30
CA VAL A 26 4.09 3.42 0.66
C VAL A 26 4.29 4.92 0.87
N ASN A 27 5.53 5.35 1.05
CA ASN A 27 5.86 6.77 1.10
C ASN A 27 6.50 7.23 -0.22
N GLU A 28 6.26 8.48 -0.56
CA GLU A 28 7.05 9.17 -1.57
C GLU A 28 8.45 9.46 -1.03
N GLY A 29 9.48 9.11 -1.79
CA GLY A 29 10.86 9.47 -1.49
C GLY A 29 11.21 10.85 -2.02
N ILE A 30 11.82 11.67 -1.17
CA ILE A 30 12.34 13.00 -1.52
C ILE A 30 13.81 13.04 -1.12
N TRP A 31 14.70 12.92 -2.09
CA TRP A 31 16.15 13.04 -1.89
C TRP A 31 16.72 14.37 -2.39
N ASP A 32 16.01 15.03 -3.32
CA ASP A 32 16.39 16.32 -3.88
C ASP A 32 15.18 17.13 -4.39
N ASP A 33 15.42 18.36 -4.83
CA ASP A 33 14.39 19.24 -5.39
C ASP A 33 13.83 18.75 -6.74
N SER A 34 14.58 17.91 -7.46
CA SER A 34 14.10 17.34 -8.72
C SER A 34 12.90 16.42 -8.48
N ALA A 35 12.85 15.70 -7.35
CA ALA A 35 11.70 14.90 -6.96
C ALA A 35 10.45 15.76 -6.79
N ARG A 36 10.58 16.95 -6.17
CA ARG A 36 9.47 17.89 -5.98
C ARG A 36 9.00 18.49 -7.30
N GLN A 37 9.93 18.86 -8.18
CA GLN A 37 9.61 19.38 -9.51
C GLN A 37 8.82 18.38 -10.37
N ARG A 38 9.04 17.07 -10.16
CA ARG A 38 8.27 16.01 -10.82
C ARG A 38 6.91 15.73 -10.18
N GLY A 39 6.60 16.33 -9.02
CA GLY A 39 5.30 16.20 -8.36
C GLY A 39 5.32 15.50 -6.99
N ALA A 40 6.50 15.13 -6.46
CA ALA A 40 6.59 14.55 -5.13
C ALA A 40 6.26 15.58 -4.04
N THR A 41 5.41 15.18 -3.11
CA THR A 41 4.97 15.98 -1.97
C THR A 41 5.49 15.45 -0.64
N GLY A 42 5.96 14.20 -0.62
CA GLY A 42 6.39 13.51 0.60
C GLY A 42 5.22 12.79 1.28
N ALA A 43 4.16 12.53 0.52
CA ALA A 43 2.95 11.90 1.04
C ALA A 43 3.22 10.45 1.48
N LEU A 44 2.57 10.06 2.58
CA LEU A 44 2.33 8.67 2.92
C LEU A 44 1.01 8.24 2.30
N TRP A 45 1.05 7.21 1.47
CA TRP A 45 -0.10 6.65 0.81
C TRP A 45 -0.58 5.39 1.51
N ILE A 46 -1.91 5.26 1.62
CA ILE A 46 -2.58 4.06 2.10
C ILE A 46 -3.63 3.66 1.08
N ALA A 47 -3.59 2.40 0.67
CA ALA A 47 -4.44 1.85 -0.36
C ALA A 47 -5.19 0.63 0.20
N ARG A 48 -6.52 0.68 0.16
CA ARG A 48 -7.37 -0.45 0.55
C ARG A 48 -7.69 -1.33 -0.65
N VAL A 49 -7.25 -2.57 -0.62
CA VAL A 49 -7.65 -3.64 -1.55
C VAL A 49 -8.83 -4.39 -0.94
N ARG A 50 -9.93 -4.48 -1.70
CA ARG A 50 -11.09 -5.31 -1.36
C ARG A 50 -11.08 -6.56 -2.22
N TRP A 51 -11.07 -7.73 -1.59
CA TRP A 51 -11.07 -9.00 -2.30
C TRP A 51 -12.50 -9.44 -2.66
N SER A 52 -12.74 -9.82 -3.91
CA SER A 52 -14.02 -10.38 -4.33
C SER A 52 -14.27 -11.78 -3.77
N LYS A 53 -13.19 -12.49 -3.42
CA LYS A 53 -13.20 -13.76 -2.69
C LYS A 53 -12.25 -13.64 -1.51
N PRO A 54 -12.64 -14.05 -0.30
CA PRO A 54 -11.79 -13.82 0.86
C PRO A 54 -10.47 -14.59 0.80
N ASP A 55 -9.41 -13.97 1.32
CA ASP A 55 -8.10 -14.55 1.51
C ASP A 55 -8.22 -15.86 2.32
N GLN A 56 -7.87 -16.96 1.67
CA GLN A 56 -7.99 -18.28 2.25
C GLN A 56 -6.94 -18.55 3.34
N GLN A 57 -5.82 -17.83 3.32
CA GLN A 57 -4.76 -18.01 4.30
C GLN A 57 -5.19 -17.43 5.66
N LEU A 58 -5.76 -16.23 5.66
CA LEU A 58 -6.39 -15.66 6.86
C LEU A 58 -7.61 -16.45 7.33
N ARG A 59 -8.47 -16.90 6.40
CA ARG A 59 -9.62 -17.75 6.78
C ARG A 59 -9.25 -19.02 7.53
N LYS A 60 -8.07 -19.60 7.25
CA LYS A 60 -7.58 -20.78 7.95
C LYS A 60 -7.06 -20.42 9.35
N ALA A 61 -6.40 -19.28 9.49
CA ALA A 61 -5.95 -18.76 10.79
C ALA A 61 -7.13 -18.44 11.72
N ASP A 62 -8.20 -17.82 11.21
CA ASP A 62 -9.41 -17.51 11.99
C ASP A 62 -10.18 -18.76 12.45
N LYS A 63 -10.00 -19.89 11.76
CA LYS A 63 -10.69 -21.17 12.04
C LYS A 63 -9.87 -22.13 12.90
N GLY A 64 -8.66 -21.75 13.29
CA GLY A 64 -7.74 -22.58 14.06
C GLY A 64 -7.36 -21.94 15.40
N ASN A 65 -8.26 -22.03 16.38
CA ASN A 65 -7.99 -22.07 17.82
C ASN A 65 -9.16 -22.77 18.51
#